data_AF-A0A8J4UBI0-F1
#
_entry.id   AF-A0A8J4UBI0-F1
#
_cell.length_a   1.000
_cell.length_b   1.000
_cell.length_c   1.000
_cell.angle_alpha   90.00
_cell.angle_beta   90.00
_cell.angle_gamma   90.00
#
_symmetry.space_group_name_H-M   'P 1'
#
loop_
_entity.id
_entity.type
_entity.pdbx_description
1 polymer ?
#
loop_
_entity_poly.entity_id
_entity_poly.type
_entity_poly.pdbx_seq_one_letter_code
_entity_poly.pdbx_strand_id
1 'polypeptide(L)' 'QSEWPILFPDCGGSSQSPINVDTSKTLYDPSLPSLQLLGYEQYGHVPFTLSNNGHT' A
#
# COMPACT_ATOMS: atom_id res chain seq x y z
N GLN A 1 17.68 6.70 -4.04
CA GLN A 1 16.25 7.07 -4.22
C GLN A 1 16.04 8.58 -4.27
N SER A 2 16.98 9.43 -3.83
CA SER A 2 16.90 10.90 -3.94
C SER A 2 16.67 11.42 -5.36
N GLU A 3 17.04 10.64 -6.37
CA GLU A 3 16.94 11.01 -7.78
C GLU A 3 15.58 10.65 -8.41
N TRP A 4 14.69 9.95 -7.71
CA TRP A 4 13.36 9.62 -8.25
C TRP A 4 12.58 10.85 -8.72
N PRO A 5 12.56 11.98 -7.99
CA PRO A 5 11.91 13.21 -8.47
C PRO A 5 12.50 13.78 -9.77
N ILE A 6 13.72 13.40 -10.16
CA ILE A 6 14.34 13.88 -11.41
C ILE A 6 13.69 13.20 -12.61
N LEU A 7 13.47 11.89 -12.52
CA LEU A 7 12.91 11.07 -13.60
C LEU A 7 11.38 10.92 -13.50
N PHE A 8 10.87 10.97 -12.27
CA PHE A 8 9.48 10.79 -11.88
C PHE A 8 9.08 11.93 -10.94
N PRO A 9 8.77 13.14 -11.48
CA PRO A 9 8.54 14.34 -10.68
C PRO A 9 7.53 14.18 -9.54
N ASP A 10 6.51 13.34 -9.72
CA ASP A 10 5.49 13.07 -8.71
C ASP A 10 6.07 12.44 -7.43
N CYS A 11 7.20 11.73 -7.51
CA CYS A 11 7.91 11.19 -6.35
C CYS A 11 8.50 12.27 -5.43
N GLY A 12 8.61 13.52 -5.91
CA GLY A 12 9.03 14.68 -5.12
C GLY A 12 7.89 15.48 -4.52
N GLY A 13 6.64 15.03 -4.68
CA GLY A 13 5.46 15.71 -4.15
C GLY A 13 5.40 15.73 -2.62
N SER A 14 4.49 16.53 -2.07
CA SER A 14 4.32 16.67 -0.61
C SER A 14 3.40 15.62 0.04
N SER A 15 2.70 14.82 -0.77
CA SER A 15 1.72 13.82 -0.30
C SER A 15 2.14 12.40 -0.69
N GLN A 16 3.36 12.01 -0.30
CA GLN A 16 3.94 10.69 -0.60
C GLN A 16 3.74 9.68 0.53
N SER A 17 3.90 8.39 0.21
CA SER A 17 3.98 7.27 1.15
C SER A 17 5.37 6.61 1.09
N PRO A 18 5.80 5.88 2.13
CA PRO A 18 5.14 5.69 3.42
C PRO A 18 5.25 6.93 4.31
N ILE A 19 4.43 6.97 5.37
CA ILE A 19 4.51 7.99 6.43
C ILE A 19 4.62 7.32 7.80
N ASN A 20 5.08 8.07 8.79
CA ASN A 20 4.98 7.65 10.19
C ASN A 20 3.54 7.85 10.71
N VAL A 21 2.90 6.77 11.17
CA VAL A 21 1.55 6.82 11.75
C VAL A 21 1.65 6.96 13.27
N ASP A 22 1.55 8.19 13.76
CA ASP A 22 1.45 8.50 15.19
C ASP A 22 0.00 8.39 15.64
N THR A 23 -0.35 7.31 16.33
CA THR A 23 -1.73 7.00 16.77
C THR A 23 -2.31 8.01 17.76
N SER A 24 -1.47 8.84 18.40
CA SER A 24 -1.95 9.94 19.25
C SER A 24 -2.48 11.14 18.44
N LYS A 25 -2.15 11.22 17.14
CA LYS A 25 -2.52 12.29 16.22
C LYS A 25 -3.52 11.85 15.15
N THR A 26 -3.95 10.59 15.15
CA THR A 26 -5.00 10.13 14.23
C THR A 26 -6.35 10.67 14.66
N LEU A 27 -7.27 10.81 13.71
CA LEU A 27 -8.66 11.14 13.98
C LEU A 27 -9.48 9.86 13.94
N TYR A 28 -10.16 9.54 15.04
CA TYR A 28 -11.06 8.40 15.07
C TYR A 28 -12.31 8.70 14.24
N ASP A 29 -12.58 7.86 13.25
CA ASP A 29 -13.77 7.93 12.41
C ASP A 29 -14.65 6.69 12.66
N PRO A 30 -15.75 6.82 13.44
CA PRO A 30 -16.64 5.70 13.73
C PRO A 30 -17.51 5.28 12.53
N SER A 31 -17.50 6.05 11.43
CA SER A 31 -18.23 5.71 10.21
C SER A 31 -17.51 4.67 9.35
N LEU A 32 -16.22 4.43 9.61
CA LEU A 32 -15.42 3.44 8.88
C LEU A 32 -15.93 2.01 9.18
N PRO A 33 -16.45 1.28 8.18
CA PRO A 33 -16.88 -0.09 8.36
C PRO A 33 -15.68 -1.05 8.41
N SER A 34 -15.89 -2.23 8.98
CA SER A 34 -14.93 -3.33 8.80
C SER A 34 -14.83 -3.71 7.31
N LEU A 35 -13.61 -3.97 6.85
CA LEU A 35 -13.37 -4.46 5.48
C LEU A 35 -13.96 -5.88 5.33
N GLN A 36 -14.71 -6.11 4.25
CA GLN A 36 -15.22 -7.43 3.90
C GLN A 36 -14.34 -8.04 2.79
N LEU A 37 -13.56 -9.05 3.13
CA LEU A 37 -12.69 -9.76 2.19
C LEU A 37 -13.41 -10.98 1.61
N LEU A 38 -14.01 -10.83 0.43
CA LEU A 38 -14.70 -11.92 -0.25
C LEU A 38 -13.74 -12.72 -1.14
N GLY A 39 -13.74 -14.05 -1.01
CA GLY A 39 -12.96 -14.94 -1.86
C GLY A 39 -11.48 -15.11 -1.50
N TYR A 40 -10.96 -14.40 -0.48
CA TYR A 40 -9.55 -14.51 -0.06
C TYR A 40 -9.19 -15.88 0.53
N GLU A 41 -10.17 -16.61 1.08
CA GLU A 41 -10.02 -17.99 1.57
C GLU A 41 -10.00 -19.02 0.44
N GLN A 42 -10.37 -18.62 -0.78
CA GLN A 42 -10.46 -19.50 -1.93
C GLN A 42 -9.17 -19.41 -2.72
N TYR A 43 -8.17 -20.19 -2.32
CA TYR A 43 -7.12 -20.55 -3.27
C TYR A 43 -7.76 -21.48 -4.28
N GLY A 44 -8.20 -20.94 -5.42
CA GLY A 44 -8.62 -21.77 -6.55
C GLY A 44 -7.56 -22.85 -6.74
N HIS A 45 -7.94 -24.11 -6.99
CA HIS A 45 -7.03 -25.25 -7.06
C HIS A 45 -5.97 -25.19 -8.20
N VAL A 46 -5.70 -23.99 -8.70
CA VAL A 46 -4.69 -23.59 -9.66
C VAL A 46 -3.55 -22.86 -8.94
N PRO A 47 -2.27 -23.14 -9.28
CA PRO A 47 -1.14 -22.45 -8.68
C PRO A 47 -1.15 -20.94 -8.95
N PHE A 48 -0.75 -20.14 -7.96
CA PHE A 48 -0.43 -18.73 -8.17
C PHE A 48 0.92 -18.58 -8.89
N THR A 49 1.06 -17.51 -9.67
CA THR A 49 2.36 -17.13 -10.24
C THR A 49 3.15 -16.35 -9.22
N LEU A 50 4.36 -16.82 -8.90
CA LEU A 50 5.32 -16.13 -8.05
C LEU A 50 6.59 -15.86 -8.86
N SER A 51 7.08 -14.62 -8.83
CA SER A 51 8.28 -14.22 -9.54
C SER A 51 9.11 -13.24 -8.71
N ASN A 52 10.42 -13.26 -8.91
CA ASN A 52 11.34 -12.25 -8.41
C ASN A 52 11.50 -11.18 -9.51
N ASN A 53 11.06 -9.95 -9.23
CA ASN A 53 11.18 -8.83 -10.15
C ASN A 53 12.35 -7.89 -9.83
N GLY A 54 13.17 -8.22 -8.82
CA GLY A 54 14.32 -7.43 -8.37
C GLY A 54 13.98 -6.19 -7.52
N HIS A 55 12.69 -5.94 -7.25
CA HIS A 55 12.22 -4.69 -6.63
C HIS A 55 11.26 -4.88 -5.44
N THR A 56 10.56 -6.01 -5.36
CA THR A 56 9.68 -6.39 -4.24
C THR A 56 9.93 -7.80 -3.75
#